data_AF-A0A182NTF7-F1
#
_entry.id   AF-A0A182NTF7-F1
#
_cell.length_a   1.000
_cell.length_b   1.000
_cell.length_c   1.000
_cell.angle_alpha   90.00
_cell.angle_beta   90.00
_cell.angle_gamma   90.00
#
_symmetry.space_group_name_H-M   'P 1'
#
loop_
_entity.id
_entity.type
_entity.pdbx_description
1 polymer ?
#
loop_
_entity_poly.entity_id
_entity_poly.type
_entity_poly.pdbx_seq_one_letter_code
_entity_poly.pdbx_strand_id
1 'polypeptide(L)'
;MDEVREKMKNFLINSDTSGIELGEFLANRFPTSVAPYLACLPPGRWTRQPVASARKTVLPVLVLLLLLLLALGAPFTTTIGRRVPLLATLFANEDCILTMPSQLQKAFRPPESCGFCRSVHGTVPRLANVSPVEFARDYAYRGGPVIVTDATANWTAVERFDFWFFKRVYETHGDGPKAERCQFFPYQTGLRDIREALSLPEPRVRYEPGTDPWYFGWSNCDPAIVDNVRLPSWQSQLKGAKEWHLAPPPECFYQCDFLSVVVQTGETIVLDTNKWYHKTNVLPGPISITVGAEYD
;
A
#
# COMPACT_ATOMS: atom_id res chain seq x y z
N MET A 1 -4.63 2.43 -28.71
CA MET A 1 -5.34 2.34 -27.41
C MET A 1 -5.47 0.91 -26.93
N ASP A 2 -5.80 -0.04 -27.80
CA ASP A 2 -5.93 -1.45 -27.40
C ASP A 2 -4.60 -2.10 -27.00
N GLU A 3 -3.49 -1.77 -27.67
CA GLU A 3 -2.16 -2.25 -27.27
C GLU A 3 -1.72 -1.73 -25.88
N VAL A 4 -1.91 -0.43 -25.62
CA VAL A 4 -1.63 0.19 -24.31
C VAL A 4 -2.47 -0.50 -23.23
N ARG A 5 -3.75 -0.68 -23.52
CA ARG A 5 -4.71 -1.32 -22.61
C ARG A 5 -4.30 -2.75 -22.31
N GLU A 6 -3.94 -3.56 -23.31
CA GLU A 6 -3.54 -4.95 -23.11
C GLU A 6 -2.20 -5.08 -22.39
N LYS A 7 -1.19 -4.26 -22.72
CA LYS A 7 0.10 -4.30 -22.01
C LYS A 7 -0.04 -3.84 -20.56
N MET A 8 -0.80 -2.77 -20.30
CA MET A 8 -1.08 -2.35 -18.92
C MET A 8 -1.93 -3.38 -18.17
N LYS A 9 -2.97 -3.94 -18.81
CA LYS A 9 -3.78 -4.99 -18.20
C LYS A 9 -2.93 -6.21 -17.85
N ASN A 10 -2.04 -6.65 -18.74
CA ASN A 10 -1.12 -7.74 -18.47
C ASN A 10 -0.11 -7.39 -17.36
N PHE A 11 0.36 -6.15 -17.28
CA PHE A 11 1.21 -5.71 -16.18
C PHE A 11 0.47 -5.77 -14.84
N LEU A 12 -0.76 -5.25 -14.81
CA LEU A 12 -1.54 -5.06 -13.58
C LEU A 12 -2.19 -6.36 -13.08
N ILE A 13 -2.66 -7.23 -13.97
CA ILE A 13 -3.16 -8.57 -13.61
C ILE A 13 -2.03 -9.42 -13.02
N ASN A 14 -0.81 -9.30 -13.55
CA ASN A 14 0.33 -10.05 -13.03
C ASN A 14 0.94 -9.40 -11.77
N SER A 15 0.65 -8.13 -11.47
CA SER A 15 1.12 -7.44 -10.26
C SER A 15 0.31 -7.79 -9.01
N ASP A 16 -0.88 -8.37 -9.16
CA ASP A 16 -1.71 -8.87 -8.06
C ASP A 16 -0.95 -9.87 -7.17
N THR A 17 -0.06 -10.66 -7.79
CA THR A 17 0.77 -11.66 -7.10
C THR A 17 1.96 -11.08 -6.32
N SER A 18 2.31 -9.81 -6.57
CA SER A 18 3.41 -9.10 -5.90
C SER A 18 2.94 -7.93 -5.03
N GLY A 19 1.63 -7.86 -4.72
CA GLY A 19 1.08 -6.87 -3.78
C GLY A 19 0.39 -5.64 -4.39
N ILE A 20 -0.02 -5.67 -5.66
CA ILE A 20 -0.89 -4.62 -6.23
C ILE A 20 -2.19 -5.25 -6.70
N GLU A 21 -3.23 -5.21 -5.85
CA GLU A 21 -4.60 -5.65 -6.16
C GLU A 21 -5.27 -4.74 -7.21
N LEU A 22 -5.27 -5.14 -8.49
CA LEU A 22 -6.03 -4.55 -9.59
C LEU A 22 -6.85 -5.57 -10.42
N GLY A 23 -6.65 -6.88 -10.27
CA GLY A 23 -7.30 -7.89 -11.11
C GLY A 23 -8.82 -8.00 -10.94
N GLU A 24 -9.33 -7.77 -9.73
CA GLU A 24 -10.73 -8.07 -9.40
C GLU A 24 -11.75 -7.08 -10.03
N PHE A 25 -11.32 -5.85 -10.33
CA PHE A 25 -12.18 -4.81 -10.91
C PHE A 25 -12.28 -4.89 -12.45
N LEU A 26 -11.22 -5.34 -13.13
CA LEU A 26 -11.20 -5.39 -14.59
C LEU A 26 -11.84 -6.67 -15.14
N ALA A 27 -11.82 -7.78 -14.39
CA ALA A 27 -12.47 -9.03 -14.77
C ALA A 27 -14.01 -8.93 -14.71
N ASN A 28 -14.55 -8.16 -13.76
CA ASN A 28 -15.99 -8.10 -13.48
C ASN A 28 -16.77 -7.00 -14.22
N ARG A 29 -16.16 -6.30 -15.20
CA ARG A 29 -16.83 -5.22 -15.95
C ARG A 29 -17.59 -5.67 -17.20
N PHE A 30 -17.61 -6.97 -17.50
CA PHE A 30 -18.51 -7.53 -18.51
C PHE A 30 -19.28 -8.76 -18.00
N PRO A 31 -20.20 -8.62 -17.02
CA PRO A 31 -21.27 -9.58 -16.88
C PRO A 31 -22.26 -9.34 -18.02
N THR A 32 -22.33 -10.32 -18.93
CA THR A 32 -23.45 -10.50 -19.85
C THR A 32 -24.79 -10.47 -19.10
N SER A 33 -25.75 -9.76 -19.68
CA SER A 33 -27.19 -9.80 -19.40
C SER A 33 -27.64 -9.41 -17.98
N VAL A 34 -28.14 -8.18 -17.88
CA VAL A 34 -28.90 -7.64 -16.76
C VAL A 34 -30.16 -8.47 -16.50
N ALA A 35 -30.27 -9.07 -15.31
CA ALA A 35 -31.54 -9.48 -14.72
C ALA A 35 -31.76 -8.62 -13.47
N PRO A 36 -32.79 -7.76 -13.42
CA PRO A 36 -33.01 -6.91 -12.26
C PRO A 36 -33.74 -7.70 -11.17
N TYR A 37 -33.04 -8.03 -10.08
CA TYR A 37 -33.69 -8.37 -8.83
C TYR A 37 -34.18 -7.08 -8.17
N LEU A 38 -35.38 -6.64 -8.57
CA LEU A 38 -36.24 -5.82 -7.73
C LEU A 38 -36.69 -6.68 -6.56
N ALA A 39 -36.22 -6.37 -5.35
CA ALA A 39 -36.78 -6.92 -4.12
C ALA A 39 -38.23 -6.41 -3.98
N CYS A 40 -39.20 -7.24 -4.37
CA CYS A 40 -40.60 -7.02 -4.03
C CYS A 40 -40.79 -7.19 -2.52
N LEU A 41 -41.16 -6.12 -1.83
CA LEU A 41 -41.74 -6.18 -0.49
C LEU A 41 -43.03 -7.04 -0.53
N PRO A 42 -43.31 -7.84 0.50
CA PRO A 42 -44.53 -8.65 0.55
C PRO A 42 -45.78 -7.76 0.64
N PRO A 43 -46.94 -8.18 0.10
CA PRO A 43 -48.16 -7.43 0.22
C PRO A 43 -48.66 -7.50 1.67
N GLY A 44 -48.40 -6.43 2.43
CA GLY A 44 -48.99 -6.23 3.74
C GLY A 44 -50.52 -6.08 3.62
N ARG A 45 -51.26 -6.96 4.30
CA ARG A 45 -52.70 -6.81 4.53
C ARG A 45 -52.97 -5.46 5.20
N TRP A 46 -53.72 -4.60 4.50
CA TRP A 46 -54.24 -3.36 5.07
C TRP A 46 -55.37 -3.66 6.06
N THR A 47 -55.01 -3.91 7.31
CA THR A 47 -55.97 -3.74 8.42
C THR A 47 -56.03 -2.26 8.73
N ARG A 48 -57.16 -1.61 8.39
CA ARG A 48 -57.49 -0.26 8.85
C ARG A 48 -57.58 -0.25 10.37
N GLN A 49 -56.50 0.11 11.06
CA GLN A 49 -56.60 0.55 12.45
C GLN A 49 -56.96 2.04 12.48
N PRO A 50 -57.88 2.47 13.36
CA PRO A 50 -58.27 3.85 13.46
C PRO A 50 -57.07 4.71 13.89
N VAL A 51 -56.91 5.85 13.22
CA VAL A 51 -55.86 6.85 13.45
C VAL A 51 -55.87 7.24 14.93
N ALA A 52 -54.92 6.68 15.68
CA ALA A 52 -54.68 7.10 17.05
C ALA A 52 -54.11 8.52 17.01
N SER A 53 -54.94 9.48 17.39
CA SER A 53 -54.64 10.85 17.85
C SER A 53 -53.21 11.34 17.56
N ALA A 54 -53.10 12.33 16.66
CA ALA A 54 -51.87 13.04 16.32
C ALA A 54 -51.08 13.60 17.53
N ARG A 55 -51.65 13.61 18.74
CA ARG A 55 -50.93 13.95 19.98
C ARG A 55 -49.94 12.87 20.45
N LYS A 56 -50.10 11.59 20.09
CA LYS A 56 -49.24 10.50 20.62
C LYS A 56 -47.94 10.28 19.83
N THR A 57 -47.85 10.75 18.59
CA THR A 57 -46.65 10.66 17.74
C THR A 57 -45.78 11.92 17.78
N VAL A 58 -46.36 13.07 18.11
CA VAL A 58 -45.63 14.34 18.19
C VAL A 58 -44.66 14.38 19.36
N LEU A 59 -45.02 13.81 20.51
CA LEU A 59 -44.15 13.78 21.69
C LEU A 59 -42.86 12.96 21.50
N PRO A 60 -42.88 11.70 21.00
CA PRO A 60 -41.63 10.96 20.77
C PRO A 60 -40.77 11.58 19.65
N VAL A 61 -41.39 12.20 18.63
CA VAL A 61 -40.65 12.90 17.57
C VAL A 61 -39.99 14.18 18.11
N LEU A 62 -40.67 14.94 18.95
CA LEU A 62 -40.10 16.10 19.65
C LEU A 62 -39.00 15.70 20.61
N VAL A 63 -39.15 14.58 21.33
CA VAL A 63 -38.11 14.05 22.23
C VAL A 63 -36.89 13.60 21.43
N LEU A 64 -37.07 12.94 20.28
CA LEU A 64 -35.97 12.54 19.40
C LEU A 64 -35.24 13.77 18.82
N LEU A 65 -35.98 14.79 18.38
CA LEU A 65 -35.43 16.06 17.90
C LEU A 65 -34.69 16.82 19.01
N LEU A 66 -35.21 16.80 20.25
CA LEU A 66 -34.57 17.40 21.41
C LEU A 66 -33.28 16.66 21.78
N LEU A 67 -33.27 15.33 21.73
CA LEU A 67 -32.07 14.52 21.97
C LEU A 67 -31.00 14.74 20.88
N LEU A 68 -31.40 14.89 19.62
CA LEU A 68 -30.51 15.28 18.51
C LEU A 68 -29.95 16.69 18.69
N LEU A 69 -30.78 17.66 19.09
CA LEU A 69 -30.35 19.03 19.40
C LEU A 69 -29.41 19.08 20.61
N LEU A 70 -29.65 18.26 21.64
CA LEU A 70 -28.76 18.13 22.79
C LEU A 70 -27.44 17.45 22.40
N ALA A 71 -27.44 16.44 21.52
CA ALA A 71 -26.23 15.81 21.02
C ALA A 71 -25.39 16.74 20.11
N LEU A 72 -26.05 17.60 19.33
CA LEU A 72 -25.41 18.62 18.48
C LEU A 72 -24.95 19.85 19.29
N GLY A 73 -25.62 20.15 20.39
CA GLY A 73 -25.44 21.37 21.18
C GLY A 73 -24.73 21.21 22.52
N ALA A 74 -24.48 19.99 23.03
CA ALA A 74 -23.81 19.78 24.31
C ALA A 74 -22.30 20.04 24.17
N PRO A 75 -21.76 21.12 24.78
CA PRO A 75 -20.33 21.35 24.80
C PRO A 75 -19.72 20.45 25.87
N PHE A 76 -18.93 19.45 25.50
CA PHE A 76 -18.02 18.82 26.46
C PHE A 76 -16.89 19.80 26.75
N THR A 77 -16.74 20.18 28.03
CA THR A 77 -15.60 20.96 28.49
C THR A 77 -14.38 20.05 28.49
N THR A 78 -13.45 20.24 27.55
CA THR A 78 -12.08 19.76 27.74
C THR A 78 -11.42 20.60 28.84
N THR A 79 -10.42 20.05 29.52
CA THR A 79 -9.71 20.66 30.67
C THR A 79 -9.08 22.03 30.41
N ILE A 80 -9.19 22.57 29.19
CA ILE A 80 -8.63 23.86 28.73
C ILE A 80 -9.75 24.87 28.34
N GLY A 81 -11.02 24.63 28.71
CA GLY A 81 -12.06 25.66 28.66
C GLY A 81 -12.54 26.07 27.26
N ARG A 82 -12.23 25.30 26.21
CA ARG A 82 -12.73 25.53 24.85
C ARG A 82 -13.92 24.63 24.57
N ARG A 83 -15.11 25.23 24.38
CA ARG A 83 -16.35 24.51 24.01
C ARG A 83 -16.25 24.09 22.54
N VAL A 84 -16.08 22.80 22.28
CA VAL A 84 -16.08 22.22 20.93
C VAL A 84 -17.26 21.25 20.84
N PRO A 85 -18.12 21.32 19.80
CA PRO A 85 -19.25 20.40 19.68
C PRO A 85 -18.76 18.94 19.51
N LEU A 86 -19.45 17.98 20.10
CA LEU A 86 -19.14 16.53 20.07
C LEU A 86 -18.89 16.02 18.64
N LEU A 87 -19.61 16.55 17.66
CA LEU A 87 -19.43 16.23 16.24
C LEU A 87 -18.08 16.69 15.70
N ALA A 88 -17.59 17.86 16.12
CA ALA A 88 -16.29 18.36 15.68
C ALA A 88 -15.13 17.54 16.26
N THR A 89 -15.31 16.87 17.40
CA THR A 89 -14.33 15.88 17.90
C THR A 89 -14.48 14.51 17.23
N LEU A 90 -15.67 14.13 16.76
CA LEU A 90 -15.90 12.90 15.99
C LEU A 90 -15.24 12.94 14.61
N PHE A 91 -15.07 14.14 14.04
CA PHE A 91 -14.41 14.36 12.75
C PHE A 91 -12.98 14.93 12.86
N ALA A 92 -12.43 15.03 14.08
CA ALA A 92 -11.07 15.54 14.32
C ALA A 92 -9.98 14.47 14.25
N ASN A 93 -10.32 13.25 13.82
CA ASN A 93 -9.33 12.21 13.55
C ASN A 93 -9.07 12.15 12.04
N GLU A 94 -7.78 12.10 11.70
CA GLU A 94 -7.12 12.14 10.39
C GLU A 94 -7.59 11.12 9.32
N ASP A 95 -8.77 10.53 9.43
CA ASP A 95 -9.25 9.53 8.48
C ASP A 95 -10.46 10.05 7.71
N CYS A 96 -10.31 10.15 6.39
CA CYS A 96 -11.33 10.64 5.48
C CYS A 96 -12.69 9.95 5.69
N ILE A 97 -13.79 10.71 5.65
CA ILE A 97 -15.19 10.18 5.72
C ILE A 97 -15.43 9.07 4.68
N LEU A 98 -14.74 9.15 3.54
CA LEU A 98 -14.69 8.12 2.52
C LEU A 98 -13.22 7.85 2.20
N THR A 99 -12.74 6.64 2.48
CA THR A 99 -11.45 6.17 1.99
C THR A 99 -11.60 5.83 0.50
N MET A 100 -10.78 6.44 -0.34
CA MET A 100 -10.77 6.10 -1.76
C MET A 100 -10.13 4.71 -1.91
N PRO A 101 -10.79 3.74 -2.56
CA PRO A 101 -10.17 2.46 -2.88
C PRO A 101 -8.83 2.69 -3.58
N SER A 102 -7.79 1.95 -3.21
CA SER A 102 -6.43 2.11 -3.76
C SER A 102 -6.40 2.04 -5.29
N GLN A 103 -7.31 1.26 -5.87
CA GLN A 103 -7.49 1.13 -7.31
C GLN A 103 -7.99 2.42 -7.96
N LEU A 104 -8.88 3.16 -7.29
CA LEU A 104 -9.37 4.45 -7.76
C LEU A 104 -8.36 5.57 -7.52
N GLN A 105 -7.57 5.50 -6.44
CA GLN A 105 -6.49 6.47 -6.19
C GLN A 105 -5.51 6.54 -7.36
N LYS A 106 -5.12 5.37 -7.91
CA LYS A 106 -4.22 5.29 -9.07
C LYS A 106 -4.87 5.78 -10.36
N ALA A 107 -6.18 5.62 -10.52
CA ALA A 107 -6.92 6.02 -11.72
C ALA A 107 -7.20 7.53 -11.80
N PHE A 108 -7.34 8.19 -10.65
CA PHE A 108 -7.59 9.64 -10.55
C PHE A 108 -6.31 10.45 -10.27
N ARG A 109 -5.15 9.80 -10.39
CA ARG A 109 -3.88 10.50 -10.32
C ARG A 109 -3.80 11.58 -11.43
N PRO A 110 -3.28 12.78 -11.11
CA PRO A 110 -2.98 13.77 -12.14
C PRO A 110 -2.07 13.21 -13.24
N PRO A 111 -2.27 13.60 -14.52
CA PRO A 111 -1.38 13.20 -15.61
C PRO A 111 0.07 13.62 -15.36
N GLU A 112 1.01 12.72 -15.61
CA GLU A 112 2.44 12.95 -15.46
C GLU A 112 3.10 13.52 -16.73
N SER A 113 4.16 14.31 -16.54
CA SER A 113 5.03 14.73 -17.64
C SER A 113 6.07 13.65 -17.91
N CYS A 114 6.12 13.11 -19.12
CA CYS A 114 7.00 12.00 -19.52
C CYS A 114 8.50 12.36 -19.56
N GLY A 115 8.87 13.56 -19.11
CA GLY A 115 10.24 14.02 -19.10
C GLY A 115 11.19 13.20 -18.22
N PHE A 116 10.68 12.43 -17.26
CA PHE A 116 11.45 11.62 -16.30
C PHE A 116 12.14 10.40 -16.95
N CYS A 117 11.62 9.90 -18.06
CA CYS A 117 12.16 8.72 -18.74
C CYS A 117 13.10 9.05 -19.89
N ARG A 118 13.27 10.32 -20.26
CA ARG A 118 14.08 10.76 -21.42
C ARG A 118 15.53 10.26 -21.41
N SER A 119 16.10 10.06 -20.22
CA SER A 119 17.48 9.57 -20.06
C SER A 119 17.57 8.07 -19.79
N VAL A 120 16.44 7.36 -19.78
CA VAL A 120 16.37 5.93 -19.43
C VAL A 120 15.69 5.19 -20.58
N HIS A 121 16.50 4.59 -21.44
CA HIS A 121 16.05 3.83 -22.58
C HIS A 121 16.66 2.43 -22.60
N GLY A 122 15.83 1.42 -22.85
CA GLY A 122 16.21 0.01 -22.93
C GLY A 122 16.66 -0.65 -21.62
N THR A 123 17.50 -0.01 -20.82
CA THR A 123 18.07 -0.59 -19.59
C THR A 123 18.19 0.43 -18.45
N VAL A 124 18.06 -0.05 -17.21
CA VAL A 124 18.28 0.78 -16.02
C VAL A 124 19.78 1.03 -15.83
N PRO A 125 20.23 2.30 -15.72
CA PRO A 125 21.64 2.63 -15.53
C PRO A 125 22.16 2.10 -14.19
N ARG A 126 23.42 1.65 -14.20
CA ARG A 126 24.17 1.20 -13.02
C ARG A 126 25.31 2.14 -12.72
N LEU A 127 25.41 2.58 -11.47
CA LEU A 127 26.42 3.49 -10.97
C LEU A 127 27.25 2.80 -9.89
N ALA A 128 28.54 3.13 -9.83
CA ALA A 128 29.43 2.74 -8.75
C ALA A 128 30.26 3.96 -8.35
N ASN A 129 30.63 4.07 -7.08
CA ASN A 129 31.46 5.14 -6.53
C ASN A 129 30.93 6.56 -6.85
N VAL A 130 29.60 6.71 -6.87
CA VAL A 130 28.93 7.99 -7.14
C VAL A 130 28.93 8.85 -5.88
N SER A 131 29.29 10.12 -6.01
CA SER A 131 29.22 11.05 -4.88
C SER A 131 27.75 11.40 -4.54
N PRO A 132 27.40 11.70 -3.28
CA PRO A 132 26.04 12.12 -2.93
C PRO A 132 25.57 13.36 -3.71
N VAL A 133 26.47 14.29 -4.02
CA VAL A 133 26.16 15.53 -4.76
C VAL A 133 25.83 15.22 -6.22
N GLU A 134 26.64 14.39 -6.87
CA GLU A 134 26.39 13.94 -8.24
C GLU A 134 25.10 13.12 -8.32
N PHE A 135 24.90 12.19 -7.38
CA PHE A 135 23.70 11.38 -7.31
C PHE A 135 22.43 12.24 -7.18
N ALA A 136 22.44 13.21 -6.26
CA ALA A 136 21.31 14.12 -6.06
C ALA A 136 21.01 14.96 -7.31
N ARG A 137 22.04 15.53 -7.95
CA ARG A 137 21.89 16.38 -9.12
C ARG A 137 21.38 15.63 -10.35
N ASP A 138 21.89 14.43 -10.58
CA ASP A 138 21.73 13.74 -11.86
C ASP A 138 20.75 12.58 -11.84
N TYR A 139 20.39 12.05 -10.66
CA TYR A 139 19.57 10.84 -10.56
C TYR A 139 18.40 10.97 -9.57
N ALA A 140 18.66 11.28 -8.30
CA ALA A 140 17.68 11.17 -7.21
C ALA A 140 16.35 11.89 -7.48
N TYR A 141 16.41 13.07 -8.10
CA TYR A 141 15.24 13.93 -8.34
C TYR A 141 14.82 14.03 -9.80
N ARG A 142 15.43 13.24 -10.70
CA ARG A 142 15.06 13.22 -12.12
C ARG A 142 13.89 12.28 -12.43
N GLY A 143 13.62 11.33 -11.53
CA GLY A 143 12.49 10.41 -11.61
C GLY A 143 12.74 9.16 -12.48
N GLY A 144 13.87 9.07 -13.18
CA GLY A 144 14.29 7.84 -13.85
C GLY A 144 14.88 6.83 -12.86
N PRO A 145 14.68 5.52 -13.05
CA PRO A 145 15.26 4.50 -12.18
C PRO A 145 16.78 4.45 -12.36
N VAL A 146 17.48 4.10 -11.28
CA VAL A 146 18.93 3.90 -11.27
C VAL A 146 19.30 2.83 -10.25
N ILE A 147 20.38 2.09 -10.52
CA ILE A 147 20.95 1.14 -9.57
C ILE A 147 22.31 1.65 -9.11
N VAL A 148 22.55 1.68 -7.81
CA VAL A 148 23.86 1.93 -7.21
C VAL A 148 24.43 0.59 -6.74
N THR A 149 25.53 0.15 -7.36
CA THR A 149 26.03 -1.22 -7.20
C THR A 149 26.85 -1.44 -5.93
N ASP A 150 27.34 -0.36 -5.32
CA ASP A 150 28.19 -0.36 -4.13
C ASP A 150 27.55 0.37 -2.93
N ALA A 151 26.24 0.63 -2.99
CA ALA A 151 25.50 1.36 -1.96
C ALA A 151 25.57 0.72 -0.57
N THR A 152 25.70 -0.60 -0.50
CA THR A 152 25.75 -1.35 0.76
C THR A 152 27.14 -1.85 1.13
N ALA A 153 28.20 -1.39 0.44
CA ALA A 153 29.57 -1.89 0.64
C ALA A 153 30.05 -1.85 2.11
N ASN A 154 29.61 -0.85 2.88
CA ASN A 154 29.97 -0.68 4.29
C ASN A 154 28.92 -1.23 5.28
N TRP A 155 27.90 -1.95 4.80
CA TRP A 155 26.80 -2.42 5.64
C TRP A 155 27.08 -3.81 6.18
N THR A 156 27.19 -3.93 7.51
CA THR A 156 27.23 -5.25 8.17
C THR A 156 25.92 -6.04 8.02
N ALA A 157 24.84 -5.37 7.61
CA ALA A 157 23.52 -5.96 7.39
C ALA A 157 23.53 -7.07 6.33
N VAL A 158 24.34 -6.94 5.27
CA VAL A 158 24.44 -7.93 4.18
C VAL A 158 24.89 -9.30 4.72
N GLU A 159 25.74 -9.31 5.74
CA GLU A 159 26.20 -10.54 6.37
C GLU A 159 25.29 -11.00 7.51
N ARG A 160 24.82 -10.05 8.35
CA ARG A 160 24.13 -10.35 9.61
C ARG A 160 22.63 -10.61 9.49
N PHE A 161 21.95 -10.00 8.52
CA PHE A 161 20.50 -10.10 8.44
C PHE A 161 20.09 -11.42 7.82
N ASP A 162 19.36 -12.21 8.61
CA ASP A 162 18.68 -13.42 8.21
C ASP A 162 17.35 -13.54 8.98
N PHE A 163 16.55 -14.55 8.65
CA PHE A 163 15.28 -14.81 9.33
C PHE A 163 15.45 -14.90 10.86
N TRP A 164 16.49 -15.59 11.32
CA TRP A 164 16.74 -15.86 12.73
C TRP A 164 17.14 -14.60 13.50
N PHE A 165 17.86 -13.68 12.86
CA PHE A 165 18.20 -12.38 13.39
C PHE A 165 16.93 -11.59 13.69
N PHE A 166 16.03 -11.46 12.71
CA PHE A 166 14.78 -10.73 12.91
C PHE A 166 13.89 -11.42 13.95
N LYS A 167 13.78 -12.76 13.92
CA LYS A 167 13.09 -13.53 14.95
C LYS A 167 13.58 -13.17 16.35
N ARG A 168 14.90 -13.21 16.60
CA ARG A 168 15.48 -12.84 17.91
C ARG A 168 15.19 -11.40 18.30
N VAL A 169 15.30 -10.46 17.36
CA VAL A 169 15.04 -9.03 17.62
C VAL A 169 13.61 -8.84 18.09
N TYR A 170 12.64 -9.42 17.39
CA TYR A 170 11.22 -9.28 17.71
C TYR A 170 10.78 -10.12 18.92
N GLU A 171 11.40 -11.27 19.19
CA GLU A 171 11.19 -12.00 20.45
C GLU A 171 11.68 -11.22 21.67
N THR A 172 12.69 -10.36 21.50
CA THR A 172 13.29 -9.60 22.62
C THR A 172 12.65 -8.22 22.80
N HIS A 173 12.30 -7.53 21.70
CA HIS A 173 11.89 -6.13 21.70
C HIS A 173 10.54 -5.88 21.01
N GLY A 174 9.94 -6.90 20.40
CA GLY A 174 8.71 -6.79 19.61
C GLY A 174 7.42 -6.82 20.43
N ASP A 175 7.52 -6.87 21.75
CA ASP A 175 6.36 -6.82 22.65
C ASP A 175 6.06 -5.36 23.05
N GLY A 176 4.84 -4.89 22.74
CA GLY A 176 4.29 -3.63 23.26
C GLY A 176 3.44 -2.81 22.28
N PRO A 177 2.78 -1.75 22.76
CA PRO A 177 1.75 -1.00 22.01
C PRO A 177 2.25 -0.25 20.78
N LYS A 178 3.57 -0.16 20.58
CA LYS A 178 4.21 0.49 19.41
C LYS A 178 4.49 -0.50 18.28
N ALA A 179 4.76 -1.76 18.59
CA ALA A 179 4.97 -2.82 17.60
C ALA A 179 3.66 -3.24 16.93
N GLU A 180 2.54 -3.17 17.66
CA GLU A 180 1.20 -3.53 17.18
C GLU A 180 0.58 -2.53 16.21
N ARG A 181 1.08 -1.29 16.16
CA ARG A 181 0.53 -0.24 15.28
C ARG A 181 1.05 -0.32 13.86
N CYS A 182 1.92 -1.28 13.57
CA CYS A 182 2.67 -1.25 12.33
C CYS A 182 2.02 -2.01 11.18
N GLN A 183 2.10 -1.42 9.98
CA GLN A 183 1.58 -2.03 8.76
C GLN A 183 2.37 -3.32 8.46
N PHE A 184 1.64 -4.43 8.44
CA PHE A 184 2.11 -5.73 8.03
C PHE A 184 1.55 -6.04 6.65
N PHE A 185 2.39 -6.57 5.76
CA PHE A 185 2.04 -6.86 4.37
C PHE A 185 2.08 -8.38 4.16
N PRO A 186 0.91 -9.05 4.11
CA PRO A 186 0.82 -10.51 4.11
C PRO A 186 0.92 -11.17 2.72
N TYR A 187 0.93 -10.38 1.63
CA TYR A 187 1.14 -10.80 0.24
C TYR A 187 0.66 -12.22 -0.15
N GLN A 188 -0.65 -12.48 -0.04
CA GLN A 188 -1.30 -13.77 -0.37
C GLN A 188 -0.77 -15.01 0.38
N THR A 189 0.07 -14.87 1.41
CA THR A 189 0.64 -16.01 2.14
C THR A 189 -0.18 -16.44 3.35
N GLY A 190 -1.29 -15.72 3.63
CA GLY A 190 -2.20 -16.00 4.74
C GLY A 190 -1.65 -15.66 6.13
N LEU A 191 -0.46 -15.06 6.22
CA LEU A 191 0.13 -14.61 7.49
C LEU A 191 -0.66 -13.38 7.99
N ARG A 192 -0.93 -13.27 9.29
CA ARG A 192 -1.73 -12.17 9.83
C ARG A 192 -0.89 -11.01 10.35
N ASP A 193 0.24 -11.33 10.96
CA ASP A 193 1.11 -10.36 11.60
C ASP A 193 2.57 -10.81 11.61
N ILE A 194 3.45 -9.90 12.03
CA ILE A 194 4.88 -10.15 12.11
C ILE A 194 5.27 -11.23 13.12
N ARG A 195 4.46 -11.45 14.17
CA ARG A 195 4.71 -12.50 15.18
C ARG A 195 4.47 -13.87 14.56
N GLU A 196 3.39 -14.03 13.81
CA GLU A 196 3.12 -15.23 13.03
C GLU A 196 4.20 -15.45 11.95
N ALA A 197 4.59 -14.38 11.26
CA ALA A 197 5.61 -14.45 10.21
C ALA A 197 7.00 -14.87 10.72
N LEU A 198 7.38 -14.44 11.93
CA LEU A 198 8.66 -14.79 12.56
C LEU A 198 8.61 -16.05 13.43
N SER A 199 7.45 -16.70 13.55
CA SER A 199 7.26 -17.99 14.25
C SER A 199 7.05 -19.17 13.31
N LEU A 200 7.40 -19.03 12.02
CA LEU A 200 7.35 -20.12 11.06
C LEU A 200 8.22 -21.31 11.48
N PRO A 201 7.77 -22.57 11.25
CA PRO A 201 8.58 -23.75 11.46
C PRO A 201 9.86 -23.71 10.61
N GLU A 202 10.98 -24.17 11.19
CA GLU A 202 12.28 -24.18 10.51
C GLU A 202 12.27 -24.83 9.11
N PRO A 203 11.59 -25.97 8.88
CA PRO A 203 11.46 -26.56 7.54
C PRO A 203 10.83 -25.60 6.52
N ARG A 204 9.82 -24.81 6.93
CA ARG A 204 9.15 -23.83 6.06
C ARG A 204 10.07 -22.64 5.78
N VAL A 205 10.80 -22.16 6.78
CA VAL A 205 11.80 -21.10 6.62
C VAL A 205 12.89 -21.52 5.62
N ARG A 206 13.33 -22.77 5.69
CA ARG A 206 14.32 -23.36 4.77
C ARG A 206 13.75 -23.77 3.40
N TYR A 207 12.45 -23.60 3.21
CA TYR A 207 11.72 -23.97 1.99
C TYR A 207 11.92 -25.45 1.62
N GLU A 208 11.85 -26.33 2.63
CA GLU A 208 11.95 -27.77 2.44
C GLU A 208 10.74 -28.32 1.64
N PRO A 209 10.91 -29.42 0.89
CA PRO A 209 9.84 -30.00 0.09
C PRO A 209 8.58 -30.31 0.93
N GLY A 210 7.42 -29.90 0.41
CA GLY A 210 6.13 -30.09 1.09
C GLY A 210 5.74 -28.97 2.06
N THR A 211 6.49 -27.87 2.11
CA THR A 211 6.14 -26.67 2.88
C THR A 211 5.54 -25.57 2.00
N ASP A 212 4.65 -24.77 2.57
CA ASP A 212 4.03 -23.64 1.87
C ASP A 212 5.02 -22.48 1.68
N PRO A 213 5.00 -21.80 0.51
CA PRO A 213 5.79 -20.59 0.31
C PRO A 213 5.39 -19.50 1.31
N TRP A 214 6.32 -18.58 1.53
CA TRP A 214 6.12 -17.45 2.40
C TRP A 214 6.90 -16.24 1.88
N TYR A 215 6.28 -15.07 2.04
CA TYR A 215 6.79 -13.76 1.65
C TYR A 215 5.96 -12.74 2.41
N PHE A 216 6.61 -11.87 3.16
CA PHE A 216 5.93 -10.83 3.93
C PHE A 216 6.80 -9.58 3.98
N GLY A 217 6.16 -8.45 4.16
CA GLY A 217 6.80 -7.16 4.43
C GLY A 217 6.27 -6.58 5.72
N TRP A 218 7.01 -5.64 6.29
CA TRP A 218 6.53 -4.83 7.40
C TRP A 218 7.23 -3.48 7.35
N SER A 219 6.55 -2.43 7.84
CA SER A 219 7.09 -1.07 7.89
C SER A 219 7.42 -0.64 9.31
N ASN A 220 8.17 0.45 9.42
CA ASN A 220 8.20 1.28 10.62
C ASN A 220 7.12 2.35 10.52
N CYS A 221 6.34 2.55 11.58
CA CYS A 221 5.05 3.23 11.52
C CYS A 221 4.95 4.30 12.61
N ASP A 222 6.12 4.80 12.99
CA ASP A 222 6.24 6.03 13.73
C ASP A 222 5.85 7.21 12.81
N PRO A 223 4.70 7.87 13.04
CA PRO A 223 4.21 8.94 12.17
C PRO A 223 5.21 10.10 12.06
N ALA A 224 6.00 10.35 13.11
CA ALA A 224 7.00 11.41 13.10
C ALA A 224 8.15 11.11 12.11
N ILE A 225 8.37 9.83 11.77
CA ILE A 225 9.38 9.42 10.79
C ILE A 225 8.81 9.52 9.37
N VAL A 226 7.56 9.11 9.17
CA VAL A 226 6.89 9.10 7.85
C VAL A 226 6.83 10.50 7.23
N ASP A 227 6.48 11.54 8.02
CA ASP A 227 6.36 12.92 7.52
C ASP A 227 7.66 13.53 6.97
N ASN A 228 8.81 12.95 7.33
CA ASN A 228 10.14 13.42 6.96
C ASN A 228 10.76 12.69 5.75
N VAL A 229 10.12 11.63 5.25
CA VAL A 229 10.61 10.89 4.07
C VAL A 229 9.99 11.47 2.81
N ARG A 230 10.64 12.51 2.23
CA ARG A 230 10.23 13.13 0.98
C ARG A 230 11.19 12.75 -0.15
N LEU A 231 10.80 11.78 -0.98
CA LEU A 231 11.44 11.40 -2.26
C LEU A 231 12.90 10.87 -2.15
N PRO A 232 13.41 10.15 -3.16
CA PRO A 232 12.79 9.08 -3.93
C PRO A 232 12.74 7.75 -3.13
N SER A 233 11.91 6.81 -3.58
CA SER A 233 11.89 5.46 -3.03
C SER A 233 13.17 4.70 -3.38
N TRP A 234 13.65 3.89 -2.45
CA TRP A 234 14.84 3.08 -2.66
C TRP A 234 14.71 1.73 -1.95
N GLN A 235 15.30 0.71 -2.55
CA GLN A 235 15.34 -0.63 -1.98
C GLN A 235 16.71 -1.26 -2.21
N SER A 236 17.38 -1.61 -1.11
CA SER A 236 18.65 -2.33 -1.09
C SER A 236 18.42 -3.83 -0.96
N GLN A 237 19.02 -4.62 -1.84
CA GLN A 237 18.97 -6.07 -1.80
C GLN A 237 20.09 -6.60 -0.90
N LEU A 238 19.74 -7.18 0.24
CA LEU A 238 20.69 -7.67 1.25
C LEU A 238 21.00 -9.16 1.13
N LYS A 239 20.03 -9.96 0.64
CA LYS A 239 20.19 -11.40 0.36
C LYS A 239 19.38 -11.77 -0.86
N GLY A 240 19.82 -12.73 -1.67
CA GLY A 240 19.12 -13.18 -2.87
C GLY A 240 19.13 -12.14 -4.00
N ALA A 241 18.19 -12.29 -4.94
CA ALA A 241 18.05 -11.38 -6.07
C ALA A 241 16.57 -11.21 -6.43
N LYS A 242 16.24 -10.05 -6.99
CA LYS A 242 14.87 -9.69 -7.33
C LYS A 242 14.82 -9.05 -8.72
N GLU A 243 13.94 -9.53 -9.57
CA GLU A 243 13.65 -8.92 -10.87
C GLU A 243 12.57 -7.86 -10.69
N TRP A 244 12.86 -6.64 -11.13
CA TRP A 244 11.96 -5.50 -11.15
C TRP A 244 11.44 -5.27 -12.56
N HIS A 245 10.12 -5.21 -12.71
CA HIS A 245 9.47 -4.78 -13.93
C HIS A 245 8.88 -3.39 -13.69
N LEU A 246 9.29 -2.42 -14.50
CA LEU A 246 8.85 -1.03 -14.41
C LEU A 246 8.03 -0.68 -15.64
N ALA A 247 6.88 -0.06 -15.41
CA ALA A 247 5.98 0.40 -16.45
C ALA A 247 5.74 1.92 -16.30
N PRO A 248 5.80 2.69 -17.39
CA PRO A 248 5.43 4.10 -17.37
C PRO A 248 3.91 4.25 -17.20
N PRO A 249 3.43 5.44 -16.81
CA PRO A 249 2.00 5.71 -16.77
C PRO A 249 1.41 5.74 -18.18
N PRO A 250 0.11 5.46 -18.35
CA PRO A 250 -0.54 5.30 -19.66
C PRO A 250 -0.30 6.45 -20.63
N GLU A 251 -0.31 7.69 -20.15
CA GLU A 251 -0.06 8.91 -20.92
C GLU A 251 1.35 8.97 -21.51
N CYS A 252 2.31 8.22 -20.96
CA CYS A 252 3.70 8.16 -21.37
C CYS A 252 4.07 6.90 -22.15
N PHE A 253 3.09 6.05 -22.47
CA PHE A 253 3.30 4.76 -23.12
C PHE A 253 4.12 4.81 -24.42
N TYR A 254 3.95 5.86 -25.23
CA TYR A 254 4.67 6.01 -26.51
C TYR A 254 6.00 6.78 -26.40
N GLN A 255 6.35 7.25 -25.20
CA GLN A 255 7.57 8.03 -24.96
C GLN A 255 8.58 7.28 -24.09
N CYS A 256 8.09 6.46 -23.16
CA CYS A 256 8.90 5.75 -22.20
C CYS A 256 8.89 4.24 -22.48
N ASP A 257 10.00 3.58 -22.17
CA ASP A 257 10.12 2.14 -22.29
C ASP A 257 9.60 1.41 -21.05
N PHE A 258 9.10 0.19 -21.25
CA PHE A 258 8.98 -0.79 -20.16
C PHE A 258 10.37 -1.35 -19.88
N LEU A 259 10.74 -1.43 -18.61
CA LEU A 259 12.07 -1.87 -18.19
C LEU A 259 11.95 -3.14 -17.36
N SER A 260 12.83 -4.11 -17.59
CA SER A 260 13.07 -5.21 -16.65
C SER A 260 14.54 -5.18 -16.21
N VAL A 261 14.77 -5.30 -14.91
CA VAL A 261 16.13 -5.34 -14.35
C VAL A 261 16.20 -6.25 -13.14
N VAL A 262 17.26 -7.05 -13.04
CA VAL A 262 17.57 -7.81 -11.84
C VAL A 262 18.45 -6.97 -10.91
N VAL A 263 18.02 -6.84 -9.66
CA VAL A 263 18.78 -6.24 -8.56
C VAL A 263 19.41 -7.36 -7.74
N GLN A 264 20.74 -7.34 -7.67
CA GLN A 264 21.56 -8.34 -7.00
C GLN A 264 21.85 -7.96 -5.56
N THR A 265 22.23 -8.94 -4.74
CA THR A 265 22.74 -8.69 -3.39
C THR A 265 23.89 -7.66 -3.44
N GLY A 266 23.79 -6.62 -2.61
CA GLY A 266 24.74 -5.52 -2.56
C GLY A 266 24.25 -4.25 -3.26
N GLU A 267 23.37 -4.39 -4.24
CA GLU A 267 22.84 -3.30 -5.05
C GLU A 267 21.63 -2.61 -4.39
N THR A 268 21.48 -1.32 -4.70
CA THR A 268 20.30 -0.53 -4.34
C THR A 268 19.65 0.03 -5.59
N ILE A 269 18.36 -0.27 -5.79
CA ILE A 269 17.56 0.40 -6.81
C ILE A 269 16.93 1.65 -6.20
N VAL A 270 16.98 2.75 -6.93
CA VAL A 270 16.32 4.01 -6.60
C VAL A 270 15.39 4.38 -7.74
N LEU A 271 14.13 4.64 -7.42
CA LEU A 271 13.10 5.00 -8.38
C LEU A 271 12.05 5.91 -7.74
N ASP A 272 11.39 6.70 -8.56
CA ASP A 272 10.21 7.45 -8.14
C ASP A 272 8.98 6.56 -8.34
N THR A 273 8.52 5.92 -7.26
CA THR A 273 7.33 5.04 -7.23
C THR A 273 6.03 5.80 -7.46
N ASN A 274 6.05 7.13 -7.33
CA ASN A 274 4.97 7.90 -7.90
C ASN A 274 5.05 7.76 -9.43
N LYS A 275 6.16 8.07 -10.08
CA LYS A 275 6.16 8.12 -11.56
C LYS A 275 6.08 6.75 -12.24
N TRP A 276 6.66 5.71 -11.64
CA TRP A 276 6.73 4.38 -12.23
C TRP A 276 5.80 3.39 -11.53
N TYR A 277 4.97 2.72 -12.32
CA TYR A 277 4.36 1.47 -11.87
C TYR A 277 5.44 0.41 -11.80
N HIS A 278 5.42 -0.42 -10.76
CA HIS A 278 6.43 -1.46 -10.59
C HIS A 278 5.80 -2.75 -10.07
N LYS A 279 6.46 -3.87 -10.39
CA LYS A 279 6.23 -5.17 -9.76
C LYS A 279 7.56 -5.86 -9.59
N THR A 280 7.62 -6.80 -8.66
CA THR A 280 8.86 -7.51 -8.39
C THR A 280 8.65 -9.02 -8.30
N ASN A 281 9.61 -9.76 -8.84
CA ASN A 281 9.67 -11.21 -8.76
C ASN A 281 10.93 -11.60 -7.97
N VAL A 282 10.77 -12.35 -6.89
CA VAL A 282 11.90 -12.93 -6.17
C VAL A 282 12.47 -14.07 -7.01
N LEU A 283 13.78 -14.02 -7.31
CA LEU A 283 14.43 -15.07 -8.10
C LEU A 283 14.77 -16.28 -7.23
N PRO A 284 14.81 -17.50 -7.80
CA PRO A 284 15.16 -18.71 -7.06
C PRO A 284 16.54 -18.60 -6.39
N GLY A 285 16.66 -19.11 -5.17
CA GLY A 285 17.90 -19.05 -4.41
C GLY A 285 17.68 -19.14 -2.91
N PRO A 286 18.67 -18.74 -2.09
CA PRO A 286 18.48 -18.56 -0.65
C PRO A 286 17.46 -17.44 -0.37
N ILE A 287 17.05 -17.32 0.89
CA ILE A 287 16.16 -16.26 1.38
C ILE A 287 16.46 -14.89 0.74
N SER A 288 15.42 -14.21 0.23
CA SER A 288 15.54 -12.85 -0.28
C SER A 288 15.18 -11.85 0.81
N ILE A 289 16.08 -10.92 1.09
CA ILE A 289 15.87 -9.86 2.08
C ILE A 289 16.18 -8.52 1.44
N THR A 290 15.24 -7.60 1.57
CA THR A 290 15.37 -6.22 1.11
C THR A 290 15.05 -5.27 2.24
N VAL A 291 15.78 -4.16 2.32
CA VAL A 291 15.43 -3.02 3.17
C VAL A 291 15.28 -1.80 2.29
N GLY A 292 14.32 -0.95 2.59
CA GLY A 292 14.06 0.22 1.77
C GLY A 292 13.16 1.22 2.44
N ALA A 293 12.99 2.34 1.76
CA ALA A 293 11.93 3.29 2.01
C ALA A 293 11.08 3.34 0.74
N GLU A 294 9.80 3.07 0.90
CA GLU A 294 8.81 3.15 -0.18
C GLU A 294 7.85 4.29 0.13
N TYR A 295 7.55 5.06 -0.91
CA TYR A 295 6.59 6.16 -0.90
C TYR A 295 5.46 5.79 -1.86
N ASP A 296 4.24 5.67 -1.35
CA ASP A 296 3.02 5.38 -2.11
C ASP A 296 2.05 6.56 -2.07
#